data_AF-A0AAU9KBJ5-F1
#
_entry.id   AF-A0AAU9KBJ5-F1
#
_cell.length_a   1.000
_cell.length_b   1.000
_cell.length_c   1.000
_cell.angle_alpha   90.00
_cell.angle_beta   90.00
_cell.angle_gamma   90.00
#
_symmetry.space_group_name_H-M   'P 1'
#
loop_
_entity.id
_entity.type
_entity.pdbx_description
1 polymer ?
#
loop_
_entity_poly.entity_id
_entity_poly.type
_entity_poly.pdbx_seq_one_letter_code
_entity_poly.pdbx_strand_id
1 'polypeptide(L)'
;MERINTTARNSYCHKCNLLCHEPITCRAKSVCGYQVIDLVPPLNINNPITELELEYTEAINIIKSLIPNPTQVSSIKLIVNQVLELRYYNRKQEIEREIGRTCEEGYYWHGSSHDIYMKIAQGGFKVPGIDPIPHRANGIYTAINHSTSLGYRKNTNSLILSKLSRVDLGNLRH
;
A
#
# COMPACT_ATOMS: atom_id res chain seq x y z
N MET A 1 7.95 6.69 37.14
CA MET A 1 7.55 7.80 36.25
C MET A 1 8.80 8.33 35.58
N GLU A 2 9.23 7.68 34.49
CA GLU A 2 10.38 8.14 33.73
C GLU A 2 9.92 9.20 32.72
N ARG A 3 10.58 10.36 32.79
CA ARG A 3 10.37 11.48 31.88
C ARG A 3 10.99 11.13 30.53
N ILE A 4 10.17 10.98 29.49
CA ILE A 4 10.66 10.95 28.11
C ILE A 4 10.98 12.38 27.71
N ASN A 5 12.28 12.71 27.75
CA ASN A 5 12.84 13.89 27.10
C ASN A 5 12.63 13.78 25.58
N THR A 6 11.59 14.41 25.04
CA THR A 6 11.45 14.64 23.60
C THR A 6 12.01 16.02 23.28
N THR A 7 13.33 16.12 23.17
CA THR A 7 13.98 17.18 22.37
C THR A 7 13.78 16.88 20.89
N ALA A 8 12.54 16.91 20.42
CA ALA A 8 12.27 16.99 18.99
C ALA A 8 12.37 18.47 18.58
N ARG A 9 13.53 18.87 18.08
CA ARG A 9 13.64 20.10 17.27
C ARG A 9 12.54 20.01 16.21
N ASN A 10 11.76 21.09 16.06
CA ASN A 10 10.71 21.29 15.05
C ASN A 10 11.13 20.77 13.66
N SER A 11 10.96 19.47 13.41
CA SER A 11 11.21 18.88 12.11
C SER A 11 9.94 19.08 11.30
N TYR A 12 10.07 19.62 10.10
CA TYR A 12 8.96 19.75 9.17
C TYR A 12 8.85 18.46 8.32
N CYS A 13 7.65 18.00 7.95
CA CYS A 13 7.45 16.91 6.97
C CYS A 13 8.13 17.35 5.67
N HIS A 14 9.20 16.68 5.26
CA HIS A 14 9.89 16.97 4.00
C HIS A 14 8.98 16.80 2.77
N LYS A 15 7.83 16.14 2.92
CA LYS A 15 6.84 15.96 1.85
C LYS A 15 5.81 17.08 1.74
N CYS A 16 5.43 17.80 2.80
CA CYS A 16 4.41 18.87 2.69
C CYS A 16 4.77 20.20 3.36
N ASN A 17 5.95 20.27 4.00
CA ASN A 17 6.50 21.42 4.71
C ASN A 17 5.64 21.93 5.90
N LEU A 18 4.85 21.05 6.52
CA LEU A 18 4.16 21.29 7.80
C LEU A 18 4.96 20.70 8.96
N LEU A 19 4.61 21.02 10.22
CA LEU A 19 5.16 20.35 11.41
C LEU A 19 5.11 18.82 11.24
N CYS A 20 6.14 18.10 11.71
CA CYS A 20 6.21 16.64 11.64
C CYS A 20 4.88 16.03 12.06
N HIS A 21 4.29 15.25 11.18
CA HIS A 21 2.96 14.70 11.34
C HIS A 21 2.94 13.29 10.75
N GLU A 22 1.88 12.54 11.02
CA GLU A 22 1.71 11.20 10.48
C GLU A 22 1.72 11.21 8.93
N PRO A 23 2.21 10.17 8.24
CA PRO A 23 2.25 10.13 6.78
C PRO A 23 0.91 10.46 6.09
N ILE A 24 -0.21 10.11 6.74
CA ILE A 24 -1.58 10.40 6.30
C ILE A 24 -1.85 11.90 6.10
N THR A 25 -1.25 12.74 6.94
CA THR A 25 -1.41 14.19 6.91
C THR A 25 -0.62 14.85 5.78
N CYS A 26 0.41 14.19 5.21
CA CYS A 26 1.13 14.72 4.05
C CYS A 26 0.31 14.52 2.74
N ARG A 27 -0.49 13.44 2.62
CA ARG A 27 -1.35 13.13 1.45
C ARG A 27 -2.75 13.77 1.50
N ALA A 28 -3.13 14.36 2.63
CA ALA A 28 -4.44 14.99 2.85
C ALA A 28 -4.69 16.28 2.03
N LYS A 29 -3.75 16.71 1.17
CA LYS A 29 -3.97 17.82 0.21
C LYS A 29 -4.89 17.46 -0.96
N SER A 30 -5.24 16.18 -1.14
CA SER A 30 -6.31 15.81 -2.07
C SER A 30 -7.65 16.33 -1.54
N VAL A 31 -8.26 17.26 -2.28
CA VAL A 31 -9.60 17.81 -2.00
C VAL A 31 -10.69 16.73 -2.09
N CYS A 32 -10.37 15.59 -2.73
CA CYS A 32 -11.23 14.42 -2.87
C CYS A 32 -10.72 13.27 -1.98
N GLY A 33 -11.59 12.69 -1.14
CA GLY A 33 -11.23 11.58 -0.25
C GLY A 33 -10.81 10.29 -0.98
N TYR A 34 -11.06 10.19 -2.29
CA TYR A 34 -10.65 9.09 -3.17
C TYR A 34 -10.22 9.62 -4.55
N GLN A 35 -9.10 9.13 -5.07
CA GLN A 35 -8.60 9.41 -6.42
C GLN A 35 -7.77 8.25 -6.95
N VAL A 36 -7.81 8.03 -8.27
CA VAL A 36 -6.86 7.17 -8.99
C VAL A 36 -6.06 8.07 -9.93
N ILE A 37 -4.75 8.06 -9.77
CA ILE A 37 -3.83 8.97 -10.49
C ILE A 37 -2.93 8.11 -11.36
N ASP A 38 -2.88 8.39 -12.66
CA ASP A 38 -1.88 7.81 -13.54
C ASP A 38 -0.50 8.40 -13.20
N LEU A 39 0.44 7.55 -12.81
CA LEU A 39 1.81 7.98 -12.52
C LEU A 39 2.60 8.03 -13.83
N VAL A 40 3.13 9.21 -14.13
CA VAL A 40 3.97 9.45 -15.30
C VAL A 40 5.43 9.35 -14.88
N PRO A 41 6.30 8.68 -15.66
CA PRO A 41 7.73 8.64 -15.37
C PRO A 41 8.31 10.06 -15.33
N PRO A 42 9.22 10.37 -14.38
CA PRO A 42 9.94 11.63 -14.38
C PRO A 42 10.78 11.79 -15.65
N LEU A 43 10.99 13.03 -16.07
CA LEU A 43 11.94 13.34 -17.15
C LEU A 43 13.36 12.91 -16.80
N ASN A 44 13.72 12.96 -15.50
CA ASN A 44 14.98 12.43 -14.98
C ASN A 44 14.73 11.58 -13.72
N ILE A 45 14.86 10.25 -13.85
CA ILE A 45 14.58 9.30 -12.76
C ILE A 45 15.54 9.39 -11.57
N ASN A 46 16.74 9.96 -11.79
CA ASN A 46 17.71 10.16 -10.71
C ASN A 46 17.47 11.48 -9.95
N ASN A 47 16.58 12.34 -10.45
CA ASN A 47 16.25 13.61 -9.85
C ASN A 47 14.75 13.96 -10.05
N PRO A 48 13.83 13.20 -9.44
CA PRO A 48 12.41 13.53 -9.45
C PRO A 48 12.16 14.87 -8.76
N ILE A 49 11.35 15.73 -9.36
CA ILE A 49 11.13 17.11 -8.93
C ILE A 49 9.77 17.23 -8.21
N THR A 50 8.77 16.49 -8.65
CA THR A 50 7.41 16.53 -8.11
C THR A 50 7.10 15.34 -7.19
N GLU A 51 6.10 15.50 -6.32
CA GLU A 51 5.62 14.41 -5.45
C GLU A 51 5.15 13.18 -6.26
N LEU A 52 4.46 13.39 -7.38
CA LEU A 52 4.01 12.28 -8.24
C LEU A 52 5.18 11.55 -8.92
N GLU A 53 6.24 12.28 -9.27
CA GLU A 53 7.48 11.67 -9.80
C GLU A 53 8.22 10.86 -8.74
N LEU A 54 8.21 11.31 -7.48
CA LEU A 54 8.75 10.55 -6.34
C LEU A 54 7.94 9.27 -6.12
N GLU A 55 6.60 9.35 -6.12
CA GLU A 55 5.71 8.18 -5.99
C GLU A 55 5.91 7.20 -7.15
N TYR A 56 6.08 7.69 -8.40
CA TYR A 56 6.44 6.84 -9.54
C TYR A 56 7.77 6.12 -9.29
N THR A 57 8.80 6.85 -8.86
CA THR A 57 10.14 6.32 -8.63
C THR A 57 10.15 5.28 -7.52
N GLU A 58 9.42 5.53 -6.43
CA GLU A 58 9.23 4.55 -5.35
C GLU A 58 8.50 3.30 -5.86
N ALA A 59 7.37 3.47 -6.54
CA ALA A 59 6.59 2.37 -7.07
C ALA A 59 7.41 1.49 -8.04
N ILE A 60 8.12 2.09 -9.01
CA ILE A 60 8.91 1.30 -9.96
C ILE A 60 10.08 0.59 -9.29
N ASN A 61 10.69 1.16 -8.24
CA ASN A 61 11.75 0.50 -7.49
C ASN A 61 11.22 -0.71 -6.72
N ILE A 62 10.06 -0.58 -6.09
CA ILE A 62 9.39 -1.72 -5.44
C ILE A 62 9.06 -2.80 -6.48
N ILE A 63 8.47 -2.43 -7.61
CA ILE A 63 8.15 -3.37 -8.70
C ILE A 63 9.41 -4.08 -9.20
N LYS A 64 10.50 -3.34 -9.46
CA LYS A 64 11.79 -3.91 -9.89
C LYS A 64 12.37 -4.88 -8.87
N SER A 65 12.20 -4.63 -7.57
CA SER A 65 12.64 -5.57 -6.52
C SER A 65 11.79 -6.85 -6.44
N LEU A 66 10.53 -6.81 -6.89
CA LEU A 66 9.58 -7.92 -6.78
C LEU A 66 9.39 -8.68 -8.10
N ILE A 67 9.86 -8.12 -9.22
CA ILE A 67 9.71 -8.68 -10.56
C ILE A 67 11.10 -8.84 -11.19
N PRO A 68 11.59 -10.07 -11.43
CA PRO A 68 12.92 -10.33 -11.98
C PRO A 68 13.19 -9.68 -13.36
N ASN A 69 12.14 -9.36 -14.14
CA ASN A 69 12.20 -8.69 -15.44
C ASN A 69 11.04 -7.69 -15.60
N PRO A 70 11.17 -6.44 -15.13
CA PRO A 70 10.06 -5.49 -15.01
C PRO A 70 9.69 -4.78 -16.32
N THR A 71 10.27 -5.16 -17.46
CA THR A 71 10.02 -4.59 -18.79
C THR A 71 8.58 -4.73 -19.28
N GLN A 72 7.72 -5.41 -18.53
CA GLN A 72 6.31 -5.67 -18.86
C GLN A 72 5.31 -4.68 -18.23
N VAL A 73 5.76 -3.69 -17.45
CA VAL A 73 4.87 -2.71 -16.82
C VAL A 73 4.60 -1.55 -17.77
N SER A 74 3.39 -1.50 -18.34
CA SER A 74 2.98 -0.47 -19.30
C SER A 74 2.44 0.81 -18.64
N SER A 75 1.92 0.71 -17.42
CA SER A 75 1.41 1.85 -16.65
C SER A 75 1.38 1.53 -15.17
N ILE A 76 1.50 2.57 -14.34
CA ILE A 76 1.35 2.49 -12.89
C ILE A 76 0.31 3.53 -12.48
N LYS A 77 -0.67 3.11 -11.67
CA LYS A 77 -1.67 4.02 -11.10
C LYS A 77 -1.52 4.06 -9.59
N LEU A 78 -1.50 5.25 -9.02
CA LEU A 78 -1.57 5.47 -7.57
C LEU A 78 -3.03 5.55 -7.15
N ILE A 79 -3.41 4.75 -6.16
CA ILE A 79 -4.71 4.83 -5.50
C ILE A 79 -4.54 5.66 -4.24
N VAL A 80 -5.15 6.83 -4.20
CA VAL A 80 -5.24 7.68 -3.01
C VAL A 80 -6.63 7.50 -2.42
N ASN A 81 -6.72 6.90 -1.24
CA ASN A 81 -7.99 6.69 -0.54
C ASN A 81 -7.80 6.96 0.95
N GLN A 82 -8.12 8.18 1.38
CA GLN A 82 -7.85 8.67 2.74
C GLN A 82 -8.56 7.81 3.81
N VAL A 83 -9.76 7.32 3.50
CA VAL A 83 -10.53 6.47 4.42
C VAL A 83 -9.85 5.11 4.62
N LEU A 84 -9.35 4.50 3.54
CA LEU A 84 -8.64 3.22 3.64
C LEU A 84 -7.26 3.37 4.27
N GLU A 85 -6.53 4.44 3.96
CA GLU A 85 -5.26 4.74 4.61
C GLU A 85 -5.45 4.91 6.13
N LEU A 86 -6.44 5.68 6.57
CA LEU A 86 -6.73 5.84 8.01
C LEU A 86 -7.08 4.51 8.69
N ARG A 87 -7.92 3.69 8.06
CA ARG A 87 -8.28 2.36 8.58
C ARG A 87 -7.05 1.46 8.70
N TYR A 88 -6.16 1.50 7.70
CA TYR A 88 -4.91 0.75 7.73
C TYR A 88 -4.02 1.17 8.90
N TYR A 89 -3.76 2.46 9.07
CA TYR A 89 -2.92 2.96 10.16
C TYR A 89 -3.50 2.66 11.54
N ASN A 90 -4.81 2.88 11.74
CA ASN A 90 -5.46 2.57 13.01
C ASN A 90 -5.33 1.07 13.34
N ARG A 91 -5.59 0.19 12.36
CA ARG A 91 -5.47 -1.25 12.58
C ARG A 91 -4.02 -1.68 12.83
N LYS A 92 -3.05 -1.05 12.15
CA LYS A 92 -1.63 -1.30 12.41
C LYS A 92 -1.25 -0.94 13.85
N GLN A 93 -1.67 0.22 14.34
CA GLN A 93 -1.41 0.64 15.74
C GLN A 93 -2.09 -0.28 16.77
N GLU A 94 -3.28 -0.78 16.48
CA GLU A 94 -3.92 -1.82 17.30
C GLU A 94 -3.07 -3.09 17.35
N ILE A 95 -2.66 -3.61 16.19
CA ILE A 95 -1.80 -4.79 16.09
C ILE A 95 -0.50 -4.58 16.86
N GLU A 96 0.16 -3.43 16.69
CA GLU A 96 1.42 -3.11 17.37
C GLU A 96 1.29 -3.07 18.90
N ARG A 97 0.14 -2.59 19.39
CA ARG A 97 -0.20 -2.66 20.83
C ARG A 97 -0.47 -4.09 21.29
N GLU A 98 -1.16 -4.90 20.48
CA GLU A 98 -1.44 -6.31 20.78
C GLU A 98 -0.14 -7.15 20.85
N ILE A 99 0.82 -6.90 19.96
CA ILE A 99 2.08 -7.66 19.90
C ILE A 99 3.24 -7.03 20.70
N GLY A 100 3.07 -5.81 21.22
CA GLY A 100 4.08 -5.10 22.02
C GLY A 100 5.33 -4.66 21.25
N ARG A 101 5.28 -4.59 19.91
CA ARG A 101 6.38 -4.21 19.03
C ARG A 101 5.88 -3.66 17.70
N THR A 102 6.77 -3.02 16.93
CA THR A 102 6.47 -2.55 15.57
C THR A 102 6.08 -3.73 14.68
N CYS A 103 5.04 -3.54 13.88
CA CYS A 103 4.55 -4.54 12.95
C CYS A 103 5.35 -4.45 11.65
N GLU A 104 5.86 -5.58 11.18
CA GLU A 104 6.51 -5.66 9.88
C GLU A 104 5.51 -5.34 8.77
N GLU A 105 5.96 -4.69 7.71
CA GLU A 105 5.13 -4.40 6.54
C GLU A 105 5.77 -5.00 5.29
N GLY A 106 4.93 -5.51 4.39
CA GLY A 106 5.35 -6.05 3.12
C GLY A 106 4.46 -5.58 1.99
N TYR A 107 4.97 -5.68 0.76
CA TYR A 107 4.20 -5.44 -0.46
C TYR A 107 3.73 -6.76 -1.04
N TYR A 108 2.44 -6.84 -1.34
CA TYR A 108 1.80 -8.05 -1.83
C TYR A 108 0.93 -7.74 -3.05
N TRP A 109 1.01 -8.62 -4.03
CA TRP A 109 0.24 -8.59 -5.25
C TRP A 109 -1.12 -9.25 -5.07
N HIS A 110 -2.11 -8.73 -5.80
CA HIS A 110 -3.44 -9.31 -5.89
C HIS A 110 -3.93 -9.27 -7.34
N GLY A 111 -4.31 -10.45 -7.86
CA GLY A 111 -4.97 -10.62 -9.15
C GLY A 111 -6.47 -10.82 -8.97
N SER A 112 -7.26 -10.16 -9.80
CA SER A 112 -8.73 -10.24 -9.77
C SER A 112 -9.30 -9.86 -11.14
N SER A 113 -10.62 -9.81 -11.26
CA SER A 113 -11.29 -9.27 -12.45
C SER A 113 -11.26 -7.74 -12.50
N HIS A 114 -11.35 -7.18 -13.71
CA HIS A 114 -11.35 -5.73 -13.93
C HIS A 114 -12.39 -5.00 -13.06
N ASP A 115 -13.62 -5.53 -13.00
CA ASP A 115 -14.74 -4.92 -12.26
C ASP A 115 -14.54 -4.89 -10.74
N ILE A 116 -13.68 -5.75 -10.21
CA ILE A 116 -13.37 -5.83 -8.78
C ILE A 116 -12.28 -4.82 -8.41
N TYR A 117 -11.38 -4.44 -9.32
CA TYR A 117 -10.31 -3.49 -9.00
C TYR A 117 -10.83 -2.13 -8.57
N MET A 118 -11.87 -1.61 -9.22
CA MET A 118 -12.49 -0.35 -8.78
C MET A 118 -13.15 -0.48 -7.41
N LYS A 119 -13.80 -1.62 -7.13
CA LYS A 119 -14.42 -1.89 -5.82
C LYS A 119 -13.37 -1.99 -4.71
N ILE A 120 -12.23 -2.64 -4.97
CA ILE A 120 -11.11 -2.72 -4.02
C ILE A 120 -10.50 -1.33 -3.81
N ALA A 121 -10.23 -0.58 -4.88
CA ALA A 121 -9.63 0.75 -4.79
C ALA A 121 -10.49 1.73 -3.96
N GLN A 122 -11.82 1.65 -4.10
CA GLN A 122 -12.76 2.52 -3.39
C GLN A 122 -13.07 2.01 -1.96
N GLY A 123 -13.29 0.71 -1.81
CA GLY A 123 -13.89 0.13 -0.61
C GLY A 123 -12.98 -0.77 0.21
N GLY A 124 -11.74 -0.99 -0.23
CA GLY A 124 -10.81 -1.93 0.34
C GLY A 124 -11.17 -3.39 0.03
N PHE A 125 -10.35 -4.31 0.52
CA PHE A 125 -10.61 -5.74 0.32
C PHE A 125 -11.75 -6.24 1.22
N LYS A 126 -12.70 -7.01 0.67
CA LYS A 126 -13.86 -7.58 1.38
C LYS A 126 -14.04 -9.06 1.06
N VAL A 127 -14.09 -9.92 2.08
CA VAL A 127 -14.16 -11.39 1.95
C VAL A 127 -15.38 -11.92 1.18
N PRO A 128 -16.61 -11.35 1.28
CA PRO A 128 -17.70 -11.78 0.40
C PRO A 128 -17.69 -11.07 -0.97
N GLY A 129 -16.74 -10.17 -1.23
CA GLY A 129 -16.74 -9.27 -2.39
C GLY A 129 -15.58 -9.46 -3.37
N ILE A 130 -14.71 -10.45 -3.16
CA ILE A 130 -13.51 -10.68 -3.98
C ILE A 130 -13.49 -12.14 -4.43
N ASP A 131 -13.21 -12.34 -5.72
CA ASP A 131 -13.03 -13.62 -6.42
C ASP A 131 -12.68 -14.80 -5.48
N PRO A 132 -13.68 -15.59 -5.03
CA PRO A 132 -13.42 -16.67 -4.09
C PRO A 132 -12.54 -17.73 -4.76
N ILE A 133 -11.56 -18.24 -4.03
CA ILE A 133 -10.76 -19.38 -4.47
C ILE A 133 -11.44 -20.65 -3.95
N PRO A 134 -11.94 -21.53 -4.84
CA PRO A 134 -12.57 -22.78 -4.43
C PRO A 134 -11.64 -23.59 -3.52
N HIS A 135 -12.22 -24.25 -2.51
CA HIS A 135 -11.51 -25.14 -1.57
C HIS A 135 -10.46 -24.50 -0.67
N ARG A 136 -10.53 -23.18 -0.45
CA ARG A 136 -9.71 -22.50 0.56
C ARG A 136 -10.57 -21.81 1.63
N ALA A 137 -9.93 -21.46 2.75
CA ALA A 137 -10.58 -20.74 3.85
C ALA A 137 -11.19 -19.40 3.37
N ASN A 138 -12.20 -18.91 4.07
CA ASN A 138 -12.77 -17.60 3.77
C ASN A 138 -11.76 -16.51 4.11
N GLY A 139 -11.22 -15.84 3.09
CA GLY A 139 -10.20 -14.81 3.27
C GLY A 139 -9.82 -14.10 1.97
N ILE A 140 -8.98 -13.09 2.10
CA ILE A 140 -8.39 -12.37 0.97
C ILE A 140 -7.04 -13.00 0.67
N TYR A 141 -6.82 -13.37 -0.58
CA TYR A 141 -5.57 -13.98 -1.03
C TYR A 141 -4.69 -12.97 -1.74
N THR A 142 -3.48 -12.80 -1.23
CA THR A 142 -2.42 -12.01 -1.85
C THR A 142 -1.16 -12.85 -1.98
N ALA A 143 -0.23 -12.43 -2.83
CA ALA A 143 1.01 -13.15 -3.06
C ALA A 143 2.22 -12.22 -3.08
N ILE A 144 3.35 -12.68 -2.55
CA ILE A 144 4.63 -11.98 -2.67
C ILE A 144 5.09 -11.96 -4.13
N ASN A 145 4.86 -13.07 -4.85
CA ASN A 145 5.22 -13.21 -6.26
C ASN A 145 4.10 -12.70 -7.17
N HIS A 146 4.46 -11.78 -8.08
CA HIS A 146 3.52 -11.25 -9.07
C HIS A 146 2.94 -12.36 -9.98
N SER A 147 3.75 -13.34 -10.36
CA SER A 147 3.35 -14.45 -11.25
C SER A 147 2.23 -15.30 -10.66
N THR A 148 2.22 -15.53 -9.35
CA THR A 148 1.12 -16.19 -8.66
C THR A 148 -0.17 -15.40 -8.81
N SER A 149 -0.11 -14.07 -8.61
CA SER A 149 -1.28 -13.19 -8.76
C SER A 149 -1.76 -13.09 -10.21
N LEU A 150 -0.85 -13.14 -11.19
CA LEU A 150 -1.20 -13.16 -12.61
C LEU A 150 -2.10 -14.36 -12.98
N GLY A 151 -1.99 -15.49 -12.27
CA GLY A 151 -2.86 -16.65 -12.49
C GLY A 151 -4.32 -16.44 -12.07
N TYR A 152 -4.61 -15.43 -11.24
CA TYR A 152 -5.95 -15.14 -10.73
C TYR A 152 -6.62 -13.92 -11.38
N ARG A 153 -5.92 -13.23 -12.28
CA ARG A 153 -6.52 -12.13 -13.04
C ARG A 153 -7.54 -12.68 -14.03
N LYS A 154 -8.68 -12.01 -14.18
CA LYS A 154 -9.73 -12.38 -15.15
C LYS A 154 -10.01 -11.20 -16.06
N ASN A 155 -9.83 -11.38 -17.38
CA ASN A 155 -10.13 -10.36 -18.40
C ASN A 155 -9.41 -9.01 -18.17
N THR A 156 -8.22 -9.05 -17.56
CA THR A 156 -7.43 -7.84 -17.27
C THR A 156 -5.94 -8.17 -17.20
N ASN A 157 -5.09 -7.22 -17.59
CA ASN A 157 -3.63 -7.29 -17.43
C ASN A 157 -3.15 -6.51 -16.19
N SER A 158 -4.06 -5.89 -15.44
CA SER A 158 -3.70 -5.15 -14.23
C SER A 158 -3.52 -6.08 -13.04
N LEU A 159 -2.78 -5.62 -12.03
CA LEU A 159 -2.69 -6.21 -10.70
C LEU A 159 -2.76 -5.08 -9.68
N ILE A 160 -3.19 -5.38 -8.46
CA ILE A 160 -3.09 -4.46 -7.33
C ILE A 160 -1.85 -4.83 -6.52
N LEU A 161 -0.99 -3.85 -6.25
CA LEU A 161 0.08 -3.96 -5.28
C LEU A 161 -0.36 -3.23 -4.01
N SER A 162 -0.37 -3.92 -2.88
CA SER A 162 -0.82 -3.37 -1.59
C SER A 162 0.24 -3.54 -0.53
N LYS A 163 0.41 -2.52 0.31
CA LYS A 163 1.20 -2.61 1.53
C LYS A 163 0.33 -3.23 2.62
N LEU A 164 0.79 -4.32 3.23
CA LEU A 164 0.07 -5.03 4.28
C LEU A 164 0.97 -5.21 5.50
N SER A 165 0.36 -5.11 6.68
CA SER A 165 0.97 -5.45 7.96
C SER A 165 1.08 -6.97 8.09
N ARG A 166 2.28 -7.47 8.37
CA ARG A 166 2.58 -8.89 8.56
C ARG A 166 2.58 -9.21 10.05
N VAL A 167 1.74 -10.18 10.41
CA VAL A 167 1.72 -10.77 11.75
C VAL A 167 1.82 -12.27 11.57
N ASP A 168 2.91 -12.87 12.04
CA ASP A 168 3.00 -14.33 12.14
C ASP A 168 2.16 -14.79 13.32
N LEU A 169 0.89 -15.10 13.04
CA LEU A 169 -0.08 -15.61 14.01
C LEU A 169 0.30 -17.00 14.57
N GLY A 170 1.30 -17.67 13.98
CA GLY A 170 1.81 -18.97 14.45
C GLY A 170 2.31 -18.97 15.89
N ASN A 171 2.66 -17.79 16.45
CA ASN A 171 3.16 -17.65 17.82
C ASN A 171 2.19 -16.94 18.78
N LEU A 172 0.95 -16.62 18.37
CA LEU A 172 -0.03 -15.94 19.23
C LEU A 172 -0.92 -16.91 20.03
N ARG A 173 -0.38 -18.07 20.42
CA ARG A 173 -0.99 -18.95 21.43
C ARG A 173 -0.35 -18.68 22.79
N HIS A 174 -0.84 -17.66 23.48
CA HIS A 174 -0.72 -17.52 24.92
C HIS A 174 -2.12 -17.41 25.51
#